data_AF-A0A9P9Z1Q7-F1
#
_entry.id   AF-A0A9P9Z1Q7-F1
#
_cell.length_a   1.000
_cell.length_b   1.000
_cell.length_c   1.000
_cell.angle_alpha   90.00
_cell.angle_beta   90.00
_cell.angle_gamma   90.00
#
_symmetry.space_group_name_H-M   'P 1'
#
loop_
_entity.id
_entity.type
_entity.pdbx_description
1 polymer ?
#
loop_
_entity_poly.entity_id
_entity_poly.type
_entity_poly.pdbx_seq_one_letter_code
_entity_poly.pdbx_strand_id
1 'polypeptide(L)'
;MTTRVAIVGGTGKLGGVIREVVEAEEGYEVFAVLGSRSDLAELDGADLVIDASTPAVSIDVVRAAIERGINVLVGTSGGRTSASPSSCARGRCRSLLPSIEIVEAHRETKVDSPSGTAVRTAELIAAAREEIGPVQSPHVDQRARGQQVASVPIHSLRRPGVIARQETVLSGAGESLSIVHDTIDPTTAYAPGIRIAIAAALEARGVVVGRRRHQRMKTRIAVGLMTVLLLLYIVLAGQRSVVLLASGDGVGIAMGVALIVLPLIALWAIGRELWFGVRAQKLGEILDAEGALPHEEVALRPSGRATRDDADALFPAYRADVEQHPGDWRAWYRLGVAYDASGDRRRAREAVRTAIALEKSDRPAA
;
A
#
# COMPACT_ATOMS: atom_id res chain seq x y z
N MET A 1 19.41 20.27 -9.31
CA MET A 1 20.37 20.01 -8.22
C MET A 1 20.59 18.52 -8.17
N THR A 2 21.84 18.08 -8.12
CA THR A 2 22.21 16.66 -8.04
C THR A 2 22.19 16.23 -6.58
N THR A 3 21.59 15.08 -6.29
CA THR A 3 21.53 14.53 -4.92
C THR A 3 22.84 13.82 -4.60
N ARG A 4 23.49 14.22 -3.51
CA ARG A 4 24.78 13.69 -3.05
C ARG A 4 24.58 12.49 -2.14
N VAL A 5 24.97 11.31 -2.60
CA VAL A 5 24.72 10.04 -1.91
C VAL A 5 26.01 9.52 -1.26
N ALA A 6 25.99 9.31 0.06
CA ALA A 6 27.04 8.61 0.79
C ALA A 6 26.66 7.14 0.98
N ILE A 7 27.57 6.21 0.66
CA ILE A 7 27.33 4.77 0.75
C ILE A 7 28.20 4.16 1.83
N VAL A 8 27.60 3.64 2.90
CA VAL A 8 28.30 2.92 3.96
C VAL A 8 28.27 1.43 3.68
N GLY A 9 29.46 0.80 3.72
CA GLY A 9 29.62 -0.59 3.26
C GLY A 9 29.69 -0.71 1.74
N GLY A 10 30.02 0.38 1.03
CA GLY A 10 30.06 0.41 -0.44
C GLY A 10 31.14 -0.47 -1.08
N THR A 11 32.10 -0.96 -0.31
CA THR A 11 33.09 -1.96 -0.76
C THR A 11 32.58 -3.41 -0.69
N GLY A 12 31.42 -3.63 -0.04
CA GLY A 12 30.77 -4.94 0.04
C GLY A 12 30.01 -5.29 -1.24
N LYS A 13 29.56 -6.55 -1.35
CA LYS A 13 28.83 -7.04 -2.54
C LYS A 13 27.57 -6.22 -2.85
N LEU A 14 26.72 -6.00 -1.84
CA LEU A 14 25.49 -5.20 -1.99
C LEU A 14 25.83 -3.71 -2.17
N GLY A 15 26.84 -3.22 -1.46
CA GLY A 15 27.34 -1.85 -1.60
C GLY A 15 27.83 -1.53 -3.01
N GLY A 16 28.51 -2.48 -3.67
CA GLY A 16 28.92 -2.37 -5.07
C GLY A 16 27.75 -2.27 -6.03
N VAL A 17 26.70 -3.09 -5.83
CA VAL A 17 25.46 -2.98 -6.63
C VAL A 17 24.78 -1.63 -6.42
N ILE A 18 24.69 -1.15 -5.18
CA ILE A 18 24.11 0.17 -4.86
C ILE A 18 24.91 1.27 -5.56
N ARG A 19 26.24 1.20 -5.49
CA ARG A 19 27.13 2.17 -6.14
C ARG A 19 26.90 2.21 -7.64
N GLU A 20 26.89 1.06 -8.31
CA GLU A 20 26.62 0.96 -9.75
C GLU A 20 25.25 1.56 -10.11
N VAL A 21 24.23 1.32 -9.29
CA VAL A 21 22.89 1.89 -9.49
C VAL A 21 22.89 3.40 -9.35
N VAL A 22 23.57 3.95 -8.35
CA VAL A 22 23.67 5.40 -8.11
C VAL A 22 24.45 6.08 -9.23
N GLU A 23 25.59 5.53 -9.64
CA GLU A 23 26.42 6.06 -10.72
C GLU A 23 25.68 6.05 -12.08
N ALA A 24 24.77 5.10 -12.29
CA ALA A 24 23.98 4.99 -13.52
C ALA A 24 22.67 5.80 -13.53
N GLU A 25 22.28 6.41 -12.40
CA GLU A 25 21.00 7.14 -12.29
C GLU A 25 21.21 8.64 -12.46
N GLU A 26 20.47 9.26 -13.39
CA GLU A 26 20.53 10.70 -13.58
C GLU A 26 20.01 11.45 -12.34
N GLY A 27 20.72 12.52 -11.95
CA GLY A 27 20.34 13.34 -10.81
C GLY A 27 20.87 12.87 -9.45
N TYR A 28 21.67 11.79 -9.42
CA TYR A 28 22.39 11.34 -8.24
C TYR A 28 23.91 11.33 -8.49
N GLU A 29 24.70 11.63 -7.47
CA GLU A 29 26.15 11.43 -7.49
C GLU A 29 26.59 10.62 -6.27
N VAL A 30 27.60 9.77 -6.45
CA VAL A 30 28.28 9.13 -5.32
C VAL A 30 29.24 10.14 -4.72
N PHE A 31 28.88 10.69 -3.56
CA PHE A 31 29.66 11.69 -2.84
C PHE A 31 30.77 11.05 -2.00
N ALA A 32 30.46 9.97 -1.28
CA ALA A 32 31.38 9.28 -0.41
C ALA A 32 31.10 7.77 -0.37
N VAL A 33 32.16 6.98 -0.23
CA VAL A 33 32.06 5.51 -0.08
C VAL A 33 32.84 5.10 1.16
N LEU A 34 32.11 4.78 2.23
CA LEU A 34 32.69 4.46 3.53
C LEU A 34 32.92 2.95 3.67
N GLY A 35 34.15 2.58 4.06
CA GLY A 35 34.56 1.22 4.39
C GLY A 35 34.70 1.01 5.90
N SER A 36 35.25 -0.14 6.32
CA SER A 36 35.46 -0.48 7.74
C SER A 36 36.50 0.37 8.47
N ARG A 37 37.27 1.19 7.74
CA ARG A 37 38.29 2.10 8.27
C ARG A 37 37.92 3.58 8.11
N SER A 38 36.77 3.87 7.51
CA SER A 38 36.29 5.23 7.27
C SER A 38 35.66 5.80 8.53
N ASP A 39 35.72 7.12 8.67
CA ASP A 39 35.06 7.83 9.75
C ASP A 39 33.63 8.21 9.32
N LEU A 40 32.65 8.10 10.23
CA LEU A 40 31.28 8.55 9.98
C LEU A 40 31.19 10.08 9.84
N ALA A 41 32.22 10.83 10.22
CA ALA A 41 32.36 12.24 9.87
C ALA A 41 32.37 12.49 8.35
N GLU A 42 32.77 11.50 7.53
CA GLU A 42 32.76 11.59 6.07
C GLU A 42 31.33 11.64 5.47
N LEU A 43 30.29 11.50 6.29
CA LEU A 43 28.89 11.72 5.90
C LEU A 43 28.53 13.21 5.74
N ASP A 44 29.37 14.11 6.25
CA ASP A 44 29.11 15.55 6.25
C ASP A 44 28.99 16.10 4.82
N GLY A 45 27.84 16.68 4.51
CA GLY A 45 27.51 17.22 3.18
C GLY A 45 26.83 16.25 2.22
N ALA A 46 26.48 15.04 2.67
CA ALA A 46 25.59 14.14 1.94
C ALA A 46 24.12 14.57 2.08
N ASP A 47 23.35 14.43 1.00
CA ASP A 47 21.89 14.62 1.02
C ASP A 47 21.16 13.32 1.40
N LEU A 48 21.79 12.17 1.18
CA LEU A 48 21.26 10.84 1.45
C LEU A 48 22.37 9.87 1.87
N VAL A 49 22.14 9.08 2.91
CA VAL A 49 23.01 7.96 3.30
C VAL A 49 22.36 6.64 2.91
N ILE A 50 23.11 5.74 2.27
CA ILE A 50 22.69 4.35 2.02
C ILE A 50 23.58 3.41 2.84
N ASP A 51 22.97 2.67 3.77
CA ASP A 51 23.67 1.72 4.63
C ASP A 51 23.49 0.28 4.12
N ALA A 52 24.60 -0.34 3.70
CA ALA A 52 24.70 -1.76 3.35
C ALA A 52 25.85 -2.43 4.13
N SER A 53 25.97 -2.09 5.41
CA SER A 53 27.00 -2.59 6.32
C SER A 53 26.55 -3.88 7.04
N THR A 54 26.99 -4.06 8.29
CA THR A 54 26.62 -5.20 9.15
C THR A 54 25.62 -4.76 10.22
N PRO A 55 24.81 -5.68 10.79
CA PRO A 55 23.85 -5.31 11.84
C PRO A 55 24.48 -4.56 13.02
N ALA A 56 25.74 -4.86 13.35
CA ALA A 56 26.45 -4.24 14.45
C ALA A 56 26.79 -2.76 14.17
N VAL A 57 27.08 -2.41 12.92
CA VAL A 57 27.52 -1.05 12.53
C VAL A 57 26.33 -0.17 12.09
N SER A 58 25.28 -0.80 11.55
CA SER A 58 24.10 -0.11 11.01
C SER A 58 23.45 0.86 12.01
N ILE A 59 23.39 0.51 13.29
CA ILE A 59 22.80 1.35 14.33
C ILE A 59 23.57 2.67 14.48
N ASP A 60 24.89 2.62 14.46
CA ASP A 60 25.76 3.79 14.60
C ASP A 60 25.67 4.68 13.35
N VAL A 61 25.58 4.07 12.17
CA VAL A 61 25.38 4.78 10.89
C VAL A 61 24.05 5.54 10.89
N VAL A 62 22.96 4.87 11.29
CA VAL A 62 21.63 5.47 11.36
C VAL A 62 21.62 6.62 12.37
N ARG A 63 22.23 6.44 13.54
CA ARG A 63 22.35 7.49 14.53
C ARG A 63 23.10 8.70 13.99
N ALA A 64 24.28 8.48 13.39
CA ALA A 64 25.11 9.53 12.82
C ALA A 64 24.40 10.33 11.72
N ALA A 65 23.61 9.65 10.86
CA ALA A 65 22.81 10.29 9.82
C ALA A 65 21.67 11.13 10.41
N ILE A 66 20.94 10.60 11.39
CA ILE A 66 19.83 11.31 12.05
C ILE A 66 20.33 12.56 12.79
N GLU A 67 21.44 12.46 13.51
CA GLU A 67 22.05 13.60 14.22
C GLU A 67 22.43 14.75 13.28
N ARG A 68 22.72 14.43 12.01
CA ARG A 68 23.04 15.41 10.95
C ARG A 68 21.81 15.87 10.16
N GLY A 69 20.63 15.33 10.45
CA GLY A 69 19.42 15.60 9.69
C GLY A 69 19.41 15.03 8.27
N ILE A 70 20.23 14.01 8.00
CA ILE A 70 20.35 13.38 6.68
C ILE A 70 19.42 12.17 6.62
N ASN A 71 18.68 12.03 5.51
CA ASN A 71 17.85 10.86 5.28
C ASN A 71 18.72 9.61 5.12
N VAL A 72 18.28 8.48 5.67
CA VAL A 72 19.03 7.22 5.63
C VAL A 72 18.18 6.08 5.05
N LEU A 73 18.72 5.40 4.04
CA LEU A 73 18.17 4.19 3.44
C LEU A 73 18.97 2.97 3.91
N VAL A 74 18.34 2.09 4.70
CA VAL A 74 19.00 0.91 5.26
C VAL A 74 18.69 -0.33 4.40
N GLY A 75 19.73 -0.88 3.77
CA GLY A 75 19.73 -2.19 3.09
C GLY A 75 20.32 -3.32 3.93
N THR A 76 20.93 -3.01 5.09
CA THR A 76 21.49 -3.98 6.03
C THR A 76 20.40 -4.93 6.57
N SER A 77 20.53 -6.24 6.31
CA SER A 77 19.63 -7.26 6.86
C SER A 77 19.92 -7.55 8.33
N GLY A 78 18.91 -7.93 9.13
CA GLY A 78 19.10 -8.40 10.52
C GLY A 78 18.56 -7.47 11.61
N GLY A 79 18.00 -6.32 11.25
CA GLY A 79 17.25 -5.48 12.18
C GLY A 79 15.93 -6.15 12.60
N ARG A 80 15.67 -6.24 13.91
CA ARG A 80 14.35 -6.59 14.46
C ARG A 80 13.51 -5.31 14.48
N THR A 81 12.40 -5.28 13.76
CA THR A 81 11.46 -4.16 13.82
C THR A 81 10.38 -4.45 14.86
N SER A 82 10.30 -3.64 15.92
CA SER A 82 9.13 -3.56 16.80
C SER A 82 7.99 -2.71 16.20
N ALA A 83 8.20 -2.18 14.98
CA ALA A 83 7.20 -1.40 14.28
C ALA A 83 6.04 -2.29 13.80
N SER A 84 4.83 -1.95 14.25
CA SER A 84 3.58 -2.63 13.93
C SER A 84 3.46 -2.88 12.42
N PRO A 85 3.14 -4.11 11.96
CA PRO A 85 2.90 -4.38 10.55
C PRO A 85 1.83 -3.44 10.01
N SER A 86 2.16 -2.69 8.96
CA SER A 86 1.21 -1.80 8.30
C SER A 86 -0.03 -2.58 7.85
N SER A 87 -1.19 -1.97 8.08
CA SER A 87 -2.56 -2.51 8.08
C SER A 87 -3.04 -3.29 6.85
N CYS A 88 -2.23 -3.41 5.79
CA CYS A 88 -2.68 -3.90 4.48
C CYS A 88 -2.44 -5.41 4.25
N ALA A 89 -1.79 -6.13 5.19
CA ALA A 89 -1.72 -7.59 5.15
C ALA A 89 -3.10 -8.25 5.38
N ARG A 90 -4.05 -7.53 6.00
CA ARG A 90 -5.36 -8.03 6.43
C ARG A 90 -6.33 -8.38 5.29
N GLY A 91 -6.14 -7.87 4.07
CA GLY A 91 -7.22 -7.87 3.05
C GLY A 91 -7.17 -8.92 1.93
N ARG A 92 -6.07 -9.65 1.72
CA ARG A 92 -5.93 -10.50 0.50
C ARG A 92 -5.48 -11.95 0.73
N CYS A 93 -5.32 -12.37 1.98
CA CYS A 93 -4.74 -13.67 2.32
C CYS A 93 -5.62 -14.48 3.30
N ARG A 94 -6.95 -14.37 3.23
CA ARG A 94 -7.85 -15.15 4.12
C ARG A 94 -8.03 -16.62 3.69
N SER A 95 -7.50 -17.02 2.53
CA SER A 95 -7.39 -18.43 2.10
C SER A 95 -5.96 -18.98 2.23
N LEU A 96 -5.19 -18.52 3.21
CA LEU A 96 -3.89 -19.11 3.49
C LEU A 96 -4.10 -20.54 3.98
N LEU A 97 -3.57 -21.50 3.22
CA LEU A 97 -3.57 -22.91 3.57
C LEU A 97 -3.03 -23.13 5.01
N PRO A 98 -3.49 -24.15 5.73
CA PRO A 98 -3.28 -24.28 7.17
C PRO A 98 -1.81 -24.47 7.57
N SER A 99 -1.03 -25.19 6.76
CA SER A 99 0.39 -25.42 6.98
C SER A 99 1.22 -24.51 6.09
N ILE A 100 2.21 -23.84 6.67
CA ILE A 100 3.10 -22.92 5.95
C ILE A 100 4.52 -23.09 6.48
N GLU A 101 5.48 -23.31 5.60
CA GLU A 101 6.90 -23.39 5.93
C GLU A 101 7.73 -22.56 4.97
N ILE A 102 8.87 -22.05 5.45
CA ILE A 102 9.81 -21.28 4.64
C ILE A 102 11.11 -22.07 4.53
N VAL A 103 11.58 -22.28 3.31
CA VAL A 103 12.90 -22.82 3.01
C VAL A 103 13.71 -21.73 2.32
N GLU A 104 14.76 -21.24 2.97
CA GLU A 104 15.68 -20.24 2.41
C GLU A 104 17.07 -20.81 2.22
N ALA A 105 17.72 -20.42 1.13
CA ALA A 105 19.08 -20.79 0.82
C ALA A 105 19.88 -19.54 0.45
N HIS A 106 21.05 -19.40 1.05
CA HIS A 106 22.00 -18.36 0.72
C HIS A 106 23.39 -18.98 0.60
N ARG A 107 24.34 -18.20 0.07
CA ARG A 107 25.77 -18.54 0.09
C ARG A 107 26.26 -18.87 1.50
N GLU A 108 27.29 -19.69 1.58
CA GLU A 108 27.96 -20.14 2.81
C GLU A 108 28.54 -19.01 3.65
N THR A 109 28.86 -17.88 3.04
CA THR A 109 29.40 -16.69 3.73
C THR A 109 28.35 -15.80 4.40
N LYS A 110 27.05 -16.11 4.28
CA LYS A 110 26.01 -15.32 4.96
C LYS A 110 25.97 -15.65 6.45
N VAL A 111 26.18 -14.62 7.28
CA VAL A 111 26.37 -14.73 8.73
C VAL A 111 25.06 -14.98 9.48
N ASP A 112 24.00 -14.26 9.12
CA ASP A 112 22.68 -14.36 9.77
C ASP A 112 21.91 -15.58 9.28
N SER A 113 21.21 -16.26 10.20
CA SER A 113 20.29 -17.36 9.91
C SER A 113 19.16 -17.38 10.96
N PRO A 114 17.87 -17.40 10.56
CA PRO A 114 17.35 -17.20 9.22
C PRO A 114 17.63 -15.82 8.64
N SER A 115 17.55 -15.71 7.32
CA SER A 115 17.69 -14.43 6.63
C SER A 115 16.60 -13.44 7.04
N GLY A 116 16.93 -12.14 7.04
CA GLY A 116 15.94 -11.08 7.34
C GLY A 116 14.69 -11.12 6.45
N THR A 117 14.82 -11.50 5.18
CA THR A 117 13.68 -11.68 4.26
C THR A 117 12.75 -12.81 4.72
N ALA A 118 13.31 -13.93 5.19
CA ALA A 118 12.53 -15.07 5.68
C ALA A 118 11.82 -14.71 6.99
N VAL A 119 12.51 -14.06 7.93
CA VAL A 119 11.91 -13.54 9.18
C VAL A 119 10.75 -12.59 8.85
N ARG A 120 10.96 -11.63 7.95
CA ARG A 120 9.91 -10.69 7.55
C ARG A 120 8.74 -11.37 6.86
N THR A 121 9.00 -12.39 6.05
CA THR A 121 7.95 -13.18 5.40
C THR A 121 7.11 -13.90 6.45
N ALA A 122 7.74 -14.52 7.46
CA ALA A 122 7.04 -15.16 8.57
C ALA A 122 6.19 -14.19 9.40
N GLU A 123 6.72 -13.00 9.73
CA GLU A 123 5.95 -11.95 10.41
C GLU A 123 4.72 -11.51 9.59
N LEU A 124 4.87 -11.36 8.28
CA LEU A 124 3.77 -10.99 7.39
C LEU A 124 2.72 -12.10 7.30
N ILE A 125 3.15 -13.37 7.29
CA ILE A 125 2.24 -14.53 7.34
C ILE A 125 1.47 -14.53 8.67
N ALA A 126 2.15 -14.34 9.80
CA ALA A 126 1.53 -14.30 11.11
C ALA A 126 0.52 -13.15 11.22
N ALA A 127 0.89 -11.95 10.78
CA ALA A 127 -0.01 -10.80 10.76
C ALA A 127 -1.23 -11.01 9.83
N ALA A 128 -1.05 -11.70 8.70
CA ALA A 128 -2.18 -12.05 7.82
C ALA A 128 -3.09 -13.12 8.41
N ARG A 129 -2.62 -13.86 9.42
CA ARG A 129 -3.34 -14.97 10.07
C ARG A 129 -3.84 -14.62 11.48
N GLU A 130 -3.74 -13.37 11.91
CA GLU A 130 -4.12 -12.93 13.26
C GLU A 130 -5.53 -13.41 13.67
N GLU A 131 -6.50 -13.37 12.75
CA GLU A 131 -7.88 -13.83 12.99
C GLU A 131 -8.08 -15.36 12.86
N ILE A 132 -7.18 -16.08 12.19
CA ILE A 132 -7.26 -17.54 11.95
C ILE A 132 -6.50 -18.32 13.03
N GLY A 133 -5.47 -17.71 13.60
CA GLY A 133 -4.54 -18.34 14.53
C GLY A 133 -3.23 -18.79 13.87
N PRO A 134 -2.32 -19.38 14.67
CA PRO A 134 -0.97 -19.73 14.23
C PRO A 134 -0.97 -20.72 13.07
N VAL A 135 0.18 -20.82 12.40
CA VAL A 135 0.37 -21.84 11.36
C VAL A 135 0.33 -23.24 11.98
N GLN A 136 -0.38 -24.16 11.33
CA GLN A 136 -0.41 -25.56 11.74
C GLN A 136 0.87 -26.25 11.28
N SER A 137 1.83 -26.39 12.20
CA SER A 137 3.03 -27.18 11.97
C SER A 137 3.11 -28.29 13.01
N PRO A 138 3.08 -29.58 12.61
CA PRO A 138 3.24 -30.68 13.54
C PRO A 138 4.68 -30.80 14.00
N HIS A 139 4.86 -31.27 15.24
CA HIS A 139 6.14 -31.63 15.86
C HIS A 139 7.17 -30.50 15.95
N VAL A 140 6.74 -29.25 16.15
CA VAL A 140 7.61 -28.05 16.21
C VAL A 140 8.67 -28.08 17.32
N ASP A 141 8.53 -29.00 18.28
CA ASP A 141 9.50 -29.30 19.34
C ASP A 141 10.75 -30.03 18.83
N GLN A 142 10.66 -30.70 17.68
CA GLN A 142 11.79 -31.41 17.09
C GLN A 142 12.78 -30.43 16.44
N ARG A 143 14.06 -30.51 16.83
CA ARG A 143 15.14 -29.68 16.27
C ARG A 143 15.21 -29.70 14.73
N ALA A 144 14.82 -30.81 14.10
CA ALA A 144 14.83 -30.98 12.66
C ALA A 144 13.75 -30.15 11.91
N ARG A 145 12.79 -29.54 12.62
CA ARG A 145 11.67 -28.79 12.02
C ARG A 145 11.98 -27.31 11.73
N GLY A 146 13.23 -26.90 11.86
CA GLY A 146 13.66 -25.53 11.59
C GLY A 146 13.40 -24.58 12.76
N GLN A 147 13.78 -23.31 12.60
CA GLN A 147 13.56 -22.29 13.62
C GLN A 147 12.14 -21.73 13.52
N GLN A 148 11.43 -21.69 14.65
CA GLN A 148 10.11 -21.06 14.74
C GLN A 148 10.25 -19.53 14.78
N VAL A 149 9.62 -18.85 13.82
CA VAL A 149 9.51 -17.38 13.79
C VAL A 149 8.05 -17.03 13.53
N ALA A 150 7.42 -16.32 14.47
CA ALA A 150 6.01 -15.92 14.39
C ALA A 150 5.07 -17.11 14.03
N SER A 151 5.28 -18.28 14.66
CA SER A 151 4.63 -19.57 14.41
C SER A 151 4.95 -20.28 13.09
N VAL A 152 5.76 -19.68 12.21
CA VAL A 152 6.17 -20.26 10.93
C VAL A 152 7.54 -20.94 11.07
N PRO A 153 7.67 -22.23 10.72
CA PRO A 153 8.97 -22.90 10.67
C PRO A 153 9.82 -22.38 9.50
N ILE A 154 11.08 -22.05 9.79
CA ILE A 154 12.05 -21.60 8.79
C ILE A 154 13.27 -22.52 8.76
N HIS A 155 13.58 -23.01 7.56
CA HIS A 155 14.73 -23.85 7.26
C HIS A 155 15.77 -23.06 6.48
N SER A 156 16.96 -22.91 7.03
CA SER A 156 18.04 -22.11 6.43
C SER A 156 19.16 -23.01 5.90
N LEU A 157 19.40 -22.94 4.60
CA LEU A 157 20.48 -23.63 3.92
C LEU A 157 21.62 -22.65 3.59
N ARG A 158 22.85 -23.12 3.75
CA ARG A 158 24.07 -22.39 3.37
C ARG A 158 24.78 -23.19 2.28
N ARG A 159 24.63 -22.77 1.02
CA ARG A 159 24.98 -23.57 -0.17
C ARG A 159 25.95 -22.81 -1.09
N PRO A 160 27.09 -23.41 -1.46
CA PRO A 160 27.91 -22.91 -2.56
C PRO A 160 27.09 -22.79 -3.85
N GLY A 161 27.33 -21.71 -4.60
CA GLY A 161 26.64 -21.44 -5.88
C GLY A 161 25.24 -20.84 -5.77
N VAL A 162 24.68 -20.68 -4.57
CA VAL A 162 23.39 -19.99 -4.36
C VAL A 162 23.66 -18.56 -3.89
N ILE A 163 23.05 -17.57 -4.55
CA ILE A 163 23.11 -16.18 -4.11
C ILE A 163 22.11 -15.95 -2.96
N ALA A 164 20.82 -16.01 -3.29
CA ALA A 164 19.70 -15.91 -2.36
C ALA A 164 18.47 -16.53 -3.01
N ARG A 165 17.89 -17.54 -2.36
CA ARG A 165 16.66 -18.21 -2.78
C ARG A 165 15.75 -18.37 -1.58
N GLN A 166 14.46 -18.11 -1.75
CA GLN A 166 13.45 -18.38 -0.74
C GLN A 166 12.27 -19.07 -1.40
N GLU A 167 11.81 -20.15 -0.79
CA GLU A 167 10.59 -20.85 -1.11
C GLU A 167 9.66 -20.78 0.10
N THR A 168 8.46 -20.26 -0.09
CA THR A 168 7.40 -20.31 0.91
C THR A 168 6.37 -21.32 0.44
N VAL A 169 6.25 -22.43 1.17
CA VAL A 169 5.36 -23.54 0.86
C VAL A 169 4.12 -23.40 1.73
N LEU A 170 2.95 -23.34 1.11
CA LEU A 170 1.66 -23.34 1.76
C LEU A 170 0.95 -24.64 1.38
N SER A 171 0.44 -25.39 2.36
CA SER A 171 -0.11 -26.72 2.13
C SER A 171 -1.41 -26.95 2.91
N GLY A 172 -2.38 -27.57 2.24
CA GLY A 172 -3.67 -27.98 2.79
C GLY A 172 -4.03 -29.42 2.40
N ALA A 173 -5.26 -29.82 2.68
CA ALA A 173 -5.71 -31.17 2.36
C ALA A 173 -5.78 -31.36 0.84
N GLY A 174 -4.82 -32.11 0.28
CA GLY A 174 -4.80 -32.46 -1.15
C GLY A 174 -4.23 -31.39 -2.09
N GLU A 175 -3.71 -30.26 -1.55
CA GLU A 175 -3.15 -29.18 -2.36
C GLU A 175 -1.94 -28.52 -1.70
N SER A 176 -1.06 -27.97 -2.54
CA SER A 176 0.06 -27.13 -2.10
C SER A 176 0.35 -26.00 -3.09
N LEU A 177 0.85 -24.89 -2.57
CA LEU A 177 1.30 -23.72 -3.32
C LEU A 177 2.71 -23.34 -2.85
N SER A 178 3.68 -23.38 -3.75
CA SER A 178 5.03 -22.88 -3.52
C SER A 178 5.22 -21.53 -4.19
N ILE A 179 5.62 -20.52 -3.41
CA ILE A 179 6.07 -19.22 -3.91
C ILE A 179 7.58 -19.19 -3.82
N VAL A 180 8.25 -19.19 -4.97
CA VAL A 180 9.71 -19.21 -5.07
C VAL A 180 10.22 -17.88 -5.59
N HIS A 181 11.15 -17.28 -4.85
CA HIS A 181 11.98 -16.18 -5.32
C HIS A 181 13.44 -16.66 -5.38
N ASP A 182 14.02 -16.65 -6.57
CA ASP A 182 15.40 -17.07 -6.80
C ASP A 182 16.19 -15.93 -7.44
N THR A 183 17.17 -15.42 -6.70
CA THR A 183 18.06 -14.38 -7.20
C THR A 183 19.24 -15.03 -7.90
N ILE A 184 19.26 -14.95 -9.23
CA ILE A 184 20.34 -15.47 -10.06
C ILE A 184 21.44 -14.42 -10.19
N ASP A 185 21.06 -13.19 -10.53
CA ASP A 185 21.95 -12.04 -10.67
C ASP A 185 21.54 -10.90 -9.72
N PRO A 186 22.37 -10.57 -8.69
CA PRO A 186 22.08 -9.51 -7.73
C PRO A 186 21.83 -8.14 -8.35
N THR A 187 22.66 -7.75 -9.34
CA THR A 187 22.60 -6.39 -9.90
C THR A 187 21.25 -6.17 -10.58
N THR A 188 20.88 -7.07 -11.49
CA THR A 188 19.61 -7.01 -12.22
C THR A 188 18.41 -7.17 -11.28
N ALA A 189 18.51 -8.03 -10.25
CA ALA A 189 17.42 -8.28 -9.32
C ALA A 189 17.14 -7.11 -8.37
N TYR A 190 18.19 -6.46 -7.85
CA TYR A 190 18.05 -5.45 -6.80
C TYR A 190 17.99 -4.02 -7.35
N ALA A 191 18.58 -3.73 -8.51
CA ALA A 191 18.64 -2.38 -9.08
C ALA A 191 17.26 -1.69 -9.18
N PRO A 192 16.18 -2.32 -9.67
CA PRO A 192 14.87 -1.66 -9.74
C PRO A 192 14.33 -1.28 -8.36
N GLY A 193 14.57 -2.11 -7.34
CA GLY A 193 14.15 -1.86 -5.97
C GLY A 193 14.95 -0.71 -5.33
N ILE A 194 16.26 -0.70 -5.55
CA ILE A 194 17.17 0.34 -5.06
C ILE A 194 16.79 1.71 -5.65
N ARG A 195 16.56 1.82 -6.96
CA ARG A 195 16.14 3.08 -7.62
C ARG A 195 14.85 3.65 -7.00
N ILE A 196 13.86 2.79 -6.76
CA ILE A 196 12.60 3.21 -6.11
C ILE A 196 12.85 3.65 -4.67
N ALA A 197 13.71 2.93 -3.95
CA ALA A 197 14.00 3.21 -2.55
C ALA A 197 14.77 4.52 -2.37
N ILE A 198 15.75 4.81 -3.23
CA ILE A 198 16.51 6.06 -3.22
C ILE A 198 15.57 7.26 -3.42
N ALA A 199 14.74 7.23 -4.46
CA ALA A 199 13.78 8.31 -4.72
C ALA A 199 12.78 8.48 -3.56
N ALA A 200 12.38 7.37 -2.93
CA ALA A 200 11.48 7.39 -1.77
C ALA A 200 12.13 7.96 -0.50
N ALA A 201 13.41 7.67 -0.28
CA ALA A 201 14.11 8.03 0.94
C ALA A 201 14.25 9.54 1.10
N LEU A 202 14.37 10.28 -0.01
CA LEU A 202 14.44 11.75 0.00
C LEU A 202 13.15 12.41 0.50
N GLU A 203 12.00 11.81 0.26
CA GLU A 203 10.69 12.34 0.66
C GLU A 203 10.18 11.78 1.99
N ALA A 204 10.88 10.79 2.55
CA ALA A 204 10.43 10.08 3.74
C ALA A 204 10.45 10.99 4.98
N ARG A 205 9.40 10.93 5.79
CA ARG A 205 9.34 11.55 7.12
C ARG A 205 9.07 10.47 8.15
N GLY A 206 9.93 10.36 9.16
CA GLY A 206 9.88 9.27 10.15
C GLY A 206 10.42 7.95 9.61
N VAL A 207 10.09 6.84 10.29
CA VAL A 207 10.61 5.50 9.96
C VAL A 207 9.63 4.76 9.04
N VAL A 208 10.10 4.33 7.87
CA VAL A 208 9.31 3.58 6.89
C VAL A 208 9.93 2.20 6.66
N VAL A 209 9.17 1.13 6.91
CA VAL A 209 9.61 -0.26 6.71
C VAL A 209 8.87 -0.90 5.54
N GLY A 210 9.60 -1.22 4.47
CA GLY A 210 9.09 -1.96 3.31
C GLY A 210 8.00 -1.22 2.53
N ARG A 211 8.38 -0.53 1.44
CA ARG A 211 7.42 0.18 0.59
C ARG A 211 6.82 -0.78 -0.45
N ARG A 212 5.55 -1.16 -0.28
CA ARG A 212 4.78 -1.74 -1.40
C ARG A 212 4.31 -0.62 -2.32
N ARG A 213 4.59 -0.76 -3.63
CA ARG A 213 3.99 0.10 -4.66
C ARG A 213 2.48 0.02 -4.55
N HIS A 214 1.82 1.15 -4.25
CA HIS A 214 0.49 1.37 -4.81
C HIS A 214 0.73 1.81 -6.25
N GLN A 215 0.24 1.03 -7.22
CA GLN A 215 0.22 1.41 -8.64
C GLN A 215 -0.71 2.62 -8.86
N ARG A 216 -0.41 3.79 -8.30
CA ARG A 216 -1.20 5.02 -8.52
C ARG A 216 -1.02 5.61 -9.93
N MET A 217 0.08 5.26 -10.62
CA MET A 217 0.39 5.80 -11.95
C MET A 217 -0.53 5.23 -13.05
N LYS A 218 -0.88 3.94 -13.01
CA LYS A 218 -1.73 3.32 -14.05
C LYS A 218 -3.15 3.90 -14.03
N THR A 219 -3.71 4.15 -12.85
CA THR A 219 -5.05 4.73 -12.70
C THR A 219 -5.11 6.16 -13.22
N ARG A 220 -4.10 7.00 -12.93
CA ARG A 220 -4.06 8.38 -13.42
C ARG A 220 -3.96 8.46 -14.95
N ILE A 221 -3.12 7.61 -15.56
CA ILE A 221 -2.99 7.54 -17.03
C ILE A 221 -4.28 7.04 -17.67
N ALA A 222 -4.89 5.98 -17.11
CA ALA A 222 -6.17 5.46 -17.61
C ALA A 222 -7.30 6.50 -17.52
N VAL A 223 -7.39 7.25 -16.42
CA VAL A 223 -8.36 8.33 -16.25
C VAL A 223 -8.08 9.48 -17.21
N GLY A 224 -6.81 9.87 -17.40
CA GLY A 224 -6.42 10.89 -18.36
C GLY A 224 -6.80 10.52 -19.79
N LEU A 225 -6.47 9.30 -20.23
CA LEU A 225 -6.82 8.78 -21.55
C LEU A 225 -8.34 8.74 -21.76
N MET A 226 -9.09 8.22 -20.78
CA MET A 226 -10.56 8.17 -20.83
C MET A 226 -11.18 9.57 -20.92
N THR A 227 -10.60 10.56 -20.22
CA THR A 227 -11.04 11.96 -20.29
C THR A 227 -10.82 12.56 -21.68
N VAL A 228 -9.65 12.31 -22.28
CA VAL A 228 -9.35 12.76 -23.65
C VAL A 228 -10.29 12.13 -24.67
N LEU A 229 -10.53 10.81 -24.57
CA LEU A 229 -11.47 10.10 -25.44
C LEU A 229 -12.91 10.61 -25.30
N LEU A 230 -13.35 10.93 -24.07
CA LEU A 230 -14.67 11.51 -23.83
C LEU A 230 -14.80 12.91 -24.44
N LEU A 231 -13.78 13.77 -24.28
CA LEU A 231 -13.78 15.10 -24.89
C LEU A 231 -13.83 15.01 -26.42
N LEU A 232 -13.05 14.10 -27.02
CA LEU A 232 -13.08 13.84 -28.45
C LEU A 232 -14.47 13.40 -28.92
N TYR A 233 -15.12 12.49 -28.18
CA TYR A 233 -16.48 12.06 -28.47
C TYR A 233 -17.48 13.24 -28.44
N ILE A 234 -17.40 14.12 -27.43
CA ILE A 234 -18.27 15.30 -27.31
C ILE A 234 -18.08 16.23 -28.50
N VAL A 235 -16.84 16.48 -28.94
CA VAL A 235 -16.54 17.33 -30.10
C VAL A 235 -17.12 16.72 -31.39
N LEU A 236 -16.90 15.42 -31.62
CA LEU A 236 -17.43 14.72 -32.80
C LEU A 236 -18.97 14.68 -32.81
N ALA A 237 -19.59 14.47 -31.65
CA ALA A 237 -21.04 14.52 -31.49
C ALA A 237 -21.58 15.94 -31.76
N GLY A 238 -20.89 16.97 -31.26
CA GLY A 238 -21.19 18.38 -31.53
C GLY A 238 -21.13 18.71 -33.02
N GLN A 239 -20.07 18.31 -33.72
CA GLN A 239 -19.95 18.50 -35.17
C GLN A 239 -21.11 17.84 -35.93
N ARG A 240 -21.45 16.59 -35.60
CA ARG A 240 -22.60 15.89 -36.21
C ARG A 240 -23.94 16.56 -35.89
N SER A 241 -24.10 17.10 -34.68
CA SER A 241 -25.32 17.80 -34.28
C SER A 241 -25.57 19.04 -35.13
N VAL A 242 -24.53 19.82 -35.46
CA VAL A 242 -24.65 21.02 -36.31
C VAL A 242 -25.11 20.65 -37.72
N VAL A 243 -24.55 19.58 -38.29
CA VAL A 243 -24.97 19.08 -39.61
C VAL A 243 -26.43 18.63 -39.61
N LEU A 244 -26.86 17.95 -38.54
CA LEU A 244 -28.24 17.48 -38.39
C LEU A 244 -29.24 18.63 -38.20
N LEU A 245 -28.85 19.67 -37.46
CA LEU A 245 -29.66 20.88 -37.26
C LEU A 245 -29.81 21.69 -38.55
N ALA A 246 -28.79 21.68 -39.42
CA ALA A 246 -28.80 22.39 -40.71
C ALA A 246 -29.51 21.60 -41.83
N SER A 247 -30.00 20.38 -41.57
CA SER A 247 -30.55 19.51 -42.61
C SER A 247 -31.95 19.91 -43.12
N GLY A 248 -32.68 20.72 -42.36
CA GLY A 248 -34.06 21.15 -42.69
C GLY A 248 -35.13 20.05 -42.51
N ASP A 249 -34.74 18.83 -42.15
CA ASP A 249 -35.65 17.73 -41.80
C ASP A 249 -35.98 17.76 -40.29
N GLY A 250 -37.26 17.63 -39.96
CA GLY A 250 -37.74 17.65 -38.58
C GLY A 250 -37.14 16.53 -37.72
N VAL A 251 -36.91 15.34 -38.30
CA VAL A 251 -36.29 14.22 -37.60
C VAL A 251 -34.80 14.50 -37.36
N GLY A 252 -34.11 15.05 -38.36
CA GLY A 252 -32.72 15.50 -38.25
C GLY A 252 -32.51 16.52 -37.13
N ILE A 253 -33.36 17.55 -37.07
CA ILE A 253 -33.30 18.60 -36.03
C ILE A 253 -33.48 17.98 -34.63
N ALA A 254 -34.48 17.13 -34.45
CA ALA A 254 -34.73 16.46 -33.17
C ALA A 254 -33.53 15.62 -32.70
N MET A 255 -32.90 14.88 -33.62
CA MET A 255 -31.73 14.06 -33.31
C MET A 255 -30.48 14.90 -33.04
N GLY A 256 -30.32 16.04 -33.73
CA GLY A 256 -29.27 17.02 -33.46
C GLY A 256 -29.36 17.62 -32.06
N VAL A 257 -30.57 18.02 -31.63
CA VAL A 257 -30.81 18.50 -30.26
C VAL A 257 -30.49 17.41 -29.22
N ALA A 258 -30.93 16.18 -29.46
CA ALA A 258 -30.65 15.06 -28.54
C ALA A 258 -29.15 14.79 -28.36
N LEU A 259 -28.35 14.89 -29.44
CA LEU A 259 -26.90 14.70 -29.40
C LEU A 259 -26.15 15.77 -28.59
N ILE A 260 -26.74 16.95 -28.37
CA ILE A 260 -26.17 17.99 -27.50
C ILE A 260 -26.67 17.79 -26.06
N VAL A 261 -27.98 17.57 -25.90
CA VAL A 261 -28.61 17.53 -24.57
C VAL A 261 -28.17 16.30 -23.76
N LEU A 262 -28.11 15.11 -24.38
CA LEU A 262 -27.78 13.87 -23.67
C LEU A 262 -26.35 13.89 -23.07
N PRO A 263 -25.29 14.28 -23.79
CA PRO A 263 -23.95 14.39 -23.20
C PRO A 263 -23.85 15.44 -22.10
N LEU A 264 -24.56 16.57 -22.22
CA LEU A 264 -24.59 17.60 -21.17
C LEU A 264 -25.24 17.08 -19.89
N ILE A 265 -26.35 16.35 -20.01
CA ILE A 265 -27.00 15.68 -18.87
C ILE A 265 -26.07 14.64 -18.26
N ALA A 266 -25.38 13.84 -19.08
CA ALA A 266 -24.42 12.85 -18.60
C ALA A 266 -23.26 13.49 -17.85
N LEU A 267 -22.68 14.57 -18.39
CA LEU A 267 -21.60 15.32 -17.74
C LEU A 267 -22.06 15.95 -16.42
N TRP A 268 -23.27 16.51 -16.39
CA TRP A 268 -23.87 17.03 -15.17
C TRP A 268 -24.09 15.92 -14.12
N ALA A 269 -24.61 14.76 -14.52
CA ALA A 269 -24.84 13.63 -13.63
C ALA A 269 -23.53 13.08 -13.04
N ILE A 270 -22.49 12.94 -13.87
CA ILE A 270 -21.14 12.53 -13.44
C ILE A 270 -20.56 13.56 -12.48
N GLY A 271 -20.61 14.84 -12.83
CA GLY A 271 -20.12 15.94 -11.98
C GLY A 271 -20.81 15.97 -10.62
N ARG A 272 -22.14 15.76 -10.60
CA ARG A 272 -22.93 15.66 -9.38
C ARG A 272 -22.51 14.47 -8.50
N GLU A 273 -22.28 13.29 -9.09
CA GLU A 273 -21.87 12.09 -8.34
C GLU A 273 -20.43 12.23 -7.80
N LEU A 274 -19.51 12.81 -8.58
CA LEU A 274 -18.15 13.11 -8.13
C LEU A 274 -18.14 14.10 -6.96
N TRP A 275 -18.94 15.16 -7.04
CA TRP A 275 -19.09 16.12 -5.94
C TRP A 275 -19.66 15.49 -4.67
N PHE A 276 -20.63 14.59 -4.80
CA PHE A 276 -21.12 13.80 -3.67
C PHE A 276 -20.01 12.97 -3.02
N GLY A 277 -19.21 12.28 -3.84
CA GLY A 277 -18.08 11.48 -3.36
C GLY A 277 -17.02 12.30 -2.60
N VAL A 278 -16.63 13.46 -3.14
CA VAL A 278 -15.65 14.36 -2.50
C VAL A 278 -16.16 14.87 -1.16
N ARG A 279 -17.44 15.26 -1.07
CA ARG A 279 -18.03 15.74 0.20
C ARG A 279 -18.18 14.62 1.22
N ALA A 280 -18.62 13.45 0.80
CA ALA A 280 -18.71 12.28 1.67
C ALA A 280 -17.32 11.92 2.24
N GLN A 281 -16.29 11.91 1.39
CA GLN A 281 -14.91 11.66 1.83
C GLN A 281 -14.45 12.70 2.86
N LYS A 282 -14.72 13.99 2.61
CA LYS A 282 -14.34 15.06 3.54
C LYS A 282 -15.02 14.91 4.91
N LEU A 283 -16.31 14.56 4.95
CA LEU A 283 -17.00 14.27 6.21
C LEU A 283 -16.38 13.06 6.94
N GLY A 284 -16.00 12.02 6.20
CA GLY A 284 -15.28 10.87 6.73
C GLY A 284 -13.92 11.24 7.33
N GLU A 285 -13.13 12.08 6.66
CA GLU A 285 -11.84 12.58 7.16
C GLU A 285 -11.99 13.42 8.44
N ILE A 286 -13.04 14.24 8.54
CA ILE A 286 -13.35 15.01 9.76
C ILE A 286 -13.70 14.05 10.90
N LEU A 287 -14.57 13.08 10.65
CA LEU A 287 -15.01 12.13 11.67
C LEU A 287 -13.89 11.18 12.13
N ASP A 288 -12.98 10.81 11.23
CA ASP A 288 -11.77 10.03 11.53
C ASP A 288 -10.80 10.82 12.40
N ALA A 289 -10.57 12.10 12.09
CA ALA A 289 -9.74 12.99 12.91
C ALA A 289 -10.31 13.21 14.32
N GLU A 290 -11.63 13.17 14.47
CA GLU A 290 -12.33 13.22 15.77
C GLU A 290 -12.35 11.86 16.50
N GLY A 291 -11.87 10.78 15.86
CA GLY A 291 -11.91 9.43 16.42
C GLY A 291 -13.32 8.86 16.60
N ALA A 292 -14.30 9.40 15.88
CA ALA A 292 -15.74 9.12 16.04
C ALA A 292 -16.30 8.19 14.96
N LEU A 293 -15.44 7.48 14.23
CA LEU A 293 -15.85 6.42 13.32
C LEU A 293 -16.40 5.21 14.08
N PRO A 294 -17.27 4.38 13.45
CA PRO A 294 -17.70 3.10 14.01
C PRO A 294 -16.49 2.22 14.35
N HIS A 295 -16.27 1.93 15.64
CA HIS A 295 -15.18 1.07 16.13
C HIS A 295 -15.64 -0.39 16.36
N GLU A 296 -16.92 -0.68 16.15
CA GLU A 296 -17.47 -2.02 16.36
C GLU A 296 -16.97 -2.99 15.28
N GLU A 297 -16.33 -4.08 15.72
CA GLU A 297 -15.78 -5.11 14.85
C GLU A 297 -16.91 -5.93 14.23
N VAL A 298 -17.13 -5.74 12.92
CA VAL A 298 -18.08 -6.54 12.14
C VAL A 298 -17.32 -7.67 11.45
N ALA A 299 -17.82 -8.90 11.52
CA ALA A 299 -17.18 -9.99 10.79
C ALA A 299 -17.20 -9.70 9.29
N LEU A 300 -16.14 -10.06 8.57
CA LEU A 300 -16.00 -9.76 7.15
C LEU A 300 -16.13 -11.03 6.31
N ARG A 301 -16.84 -10.94 5.20
CA ARG A 301 -16.84 -11.92 4.10
C ARG A 301 -15.44 -12.00 3.47
N PRO A 302 -15.13 -13.10 2.74
CA PRO A 302 -13.86 -13.24 2.01
C PRO A 302 -13.54 -12.09 1.02
N SER A 303 -14.55 -11.33 0.59
CA SER A 303 -14.39 -10.14 -0.26
C SER A 303 -13.97 -8.87 0.49
N GLY A 304 -13.84 -8.91 1.82
CA GLY A 304 -13.55 -7.76 2.68
C GLY A 304 -14.77 -6.88 2.99
N ARG A 305 -15.97 -7.26 2.53
CA ARG A 305 -17.23 -6.62 2.97
C ARG A 305 -17.72 -7.25 4.26
N ALA A 306 -18.41 -6.49 5.11
CA ALA A 306 -19.05 -7.06 6.28
C ALA A 306 -20.01 -8.20 5.93
N THR A 307 -20.09 -9.20 6.82
CA THR A 307 -21.17 -10.18 6.83
C THR A 307 -22.47 -9.41 7.02
N ARG A 308 -23.47 -9.77 6.21
CA ARG A 308 -24.75 -9.05 6.22
C ARG A 308 -25.43 -9.16 7.58
N ASP A 309 -25.31 -10.32 8.21
CA ASP A 309 -25.96 -10.60 9.51
C ASP A 309 -25.36 -9.75 10.64
N ASP A 310 -24.02 -9.59 10.68
CA ASP A 310 -23.36 -8.76 11.70
C ASP A 310 -23.48 -7.27 11.37
N ALA A 311 -23.48 -6.88 10.09
CA ALA A 311 -23.74 -5.50 9.69
C ALA A 311 -25.17 -5.06 10.05
N ASP A 312 -26.16 -5.94 9.83
CA ASP A 312 -27.55 -5.70 10.17
C ASP A 312 -27.76 -5.64 11.70
N ALA A 313 -26.92 -6.34 12.50
CA ALA A 313 -26.96 -6.29 13.95
C ALA A 313 -26.56 -4.93 14.54
N LEU A 314 -25.76 -4.13 13.81
CA LEU A 314 -25.38 -2.78 14.22
C LEU A 314 -26.47 -1.73 13.93
N PHE A 315 -27.46 -2.06 13.09
CA PHE A 315 -28.46 -1.10 12.63
C PHE A 315 -29.34 -0.50 13.73
N PRO A 316 -29.81 -1.27 14.72
CA PRO A 316 -30.63 -0.71 15.79
C PRO A 316 -29.91 0.39 16.57
N ALA A 317 -28.61 0.22 16.84
CA ALA A 317 -27.82 1.18 17.61
C ALA A 317 -27.63 2.50 16.84
N TYR A 318 -27.18 2.44 15.57
CA TYR A 318 -27.01 3.65 14.75
C TYR A 318 -28.33 4.31 14.37
N ARG A 319 -29.41 3.55 14.21
CA ARG A 319 -30.75 4.11 14.03
C ARG A 319 -31.21 4.84 15.28
N ALA A 320 -31.05 4.26 16.46
CA ALA A 320 -31.41 4.90 17.72
C ALA A 320 -30.60 6.19 17.95
N ASP A 321 -29.33 6.22 17.58
CA ASP A 321 -28.49 7.42 17.66
C ASP A 321 -29.01 8.55 16.75
N VAL A 322 -29.42 8.22 15.52
CA VAL A 322 -30.05 9.19 14.60
C VAL A 322 -31.42 9.65 15.12
N GLU A 323 -32.21 8.77 15.74
CA GLU A 323 -33.50 9.13 16.33
C GLU A 323 -33.35 10.05 17.55
N GLN A 324 -32.29 9.87 18.35
CA GLN A 324 -31.96 10.72 19.50
C GLN A 324 -31.35 12.06 19.06
N HIS A 325 -30.56 12.06 17.97
CA HIS A 325 -29.84 13.23 17.48
C HIS A 325 -30.12 13.52 15.99
N PRO A 326 -31.35 13.85 15.60
CA PRO A 326 -31.73 13.97 14.18
C PRO A 326 -31.02 15.12 13.44
N GLY A 327 -30.52 16.12 14.17
CA GLY A 327 -29.76 17.23 13.62
C GLY A 327 -28.25 17.00 13.53
N ASP A 328 -27.72 15.92 14.12
CA ASP A 328 -26.27 15.65 14.10
C ASP A 328 -25.87 14.92 12.83
N TRP A 329 -25.08 15.59 11.98
CA TRP A 329 -24.58 14.99 10.74
C TRP A 329 -23.70 13.76 10.98
N ARG A 330 -23.04 13.65 12.16
CA ARG A 330 -22.16 12.53 12.50
C ARG A 330 -22.94 11.24 12.67
N ALA A 331 -24.09 11.29 13.35
CA ALA A 331 -24.99 10.15 13.51
C ALA A 331 -25.49 9.64 12.15
N TRP A 332 -25.90 10.55 11.26
CA TRP A 332 -26.31 10.21 9.89
C TRP A 332 -25.18 9.62 9.05
N TYR A 333 -23.95 10.10 9.21
CA TYR A 333 -22.79 9.56 8.51
C TYR A 333 -22.46 8.14 8.99
N ARG A 334 -22.43 7.89 10.30
CA ARG A 334 -22.22 6.54 10.87
C ARG A 334 -23.28 5.54 10.41
N LEU A 335 -24.55 5.95 10.40
CA LEU A 335 -25.64 5.13 9.85
C LEU A 335 -25.44 4.83 8.36
N GLY A 336 -24.95 5.80 7.59
CA GLY A 336 -24.61 5.61 6.18
C GLY A 336 -23.49 4.58 5.95
N VAL A 337 -22.45 4.61 6.79
CA VAL A 337 -21.36 3.62 6.77
C VAL A 337 -21.89 2.22 7.11
N ALA A 338 -22.76 2.10 8.12
CA ALA A 338 -23.39 0.84 8.47
C ALA A 338 -24.22 0.27 7.30
N TYR A 339 -25.04 1.10 6.62
CA TYR A 339 -25.80 0.66 5.45
C TYR A 339 -24.92 0.22 4.29
N ASP A 340 -23.79 0.89 4.04
CA ASP A 340 -22.86 0.48 2.98
C ASP A 340 -22.19 -0.87 3.33
N ALA A 341 -21.90 -1.10 4.61
CA ALA A 341 -21.31 -2.35 5.10
C ALA A 341 -22.21 -3.58 4.83
N SER A 342 -23.53 -3.46 5.00
CA SER A 342 -24.47 -4.56 4.67
C SER A 342 -24.78 -4.69 3.17
N GLY A 343 -24.32 -3.72 2.36
CA GLY A 343 -24.55 -3.67 0.92
C GLY A 343 -25.82 -2.91 0.50
N ASP A 344 -26.53 -2.26 1.42
CA ASP A 344 -27.66 -1.36 1.12
C ASP A 344 -27.17 0.01 0.64
N ARG A 345 -26.63 0.03 -0.58
CA ARG A 345 -26.07 1.23 -1.21
C ARG A 345 -27.07 2.36 -1.37
N ARG A 346 -28.38 2.06 -1.43
CA ARG A 346 -29.41 3.08 -1.61
C ARG A 346 -29.59 3.85 -0.31
N ARG A 347 -29.83 3.15 0.80
CA ARG A 347 -30.01 3.79 2.11
C ARG A 347 -28.71 4.43 2.60
N ALA A 348 -27.56 3.82 2.31
CA ALA A 348 -26.26 4.42 2.59
C ALA A 348 -26.11 5.81 1.97
N ARG A 349 -26.44 5.95 0.68
CA ARG A 349 -26.38 7.24 -0.02
C ARG A 349 -27.40 8.23 0.50
N GLU A 350 -28.60 7.79 0.84
CA GLU A 350 -29.63 8.64 1.43
C GLU A 350 -29.16 9.21 2.77
N ALA A 351 -28.64 8.39 3.67
CA ALA A 351 -28.11 8.80 4.97
C ALA A 351 -26.90 9.76 4.83
N VAL A 352 -25.93 9.45 3.96
CA VAL A 352 -24.78 10.33 3.72
C VAL A 352 -25.19 11.66 3.07
N ARG A 353 -26.22 11.68 2.20
CA ARG A 353 -26.77 12.95 1.67
C ARG A 353 -27.38 13.80 2.77
N THR A 354 -28.09 13.20 3.71
CA THR A 354 -28.63 13.91 4.89
C THR A 354 -27.49 14.45 5.74
N ALA A 355 -26.44 13.68 6.00
CA ALA A 355 -25.25 14.15 6.71
C ALA A 355 -24.60 15.37 6.02
N ILE A 356 -24.41 15.32 4.70
CA ILE A 356 -23.85 16.44 3.93
C ILE A 356 -24.76 17.69 4.00
N ALA A 357 -26.08 17.52 4.03
CA ALA A 357 -27.02 18.64 4.15
C ALA A 357 -26.99 19.27 5.55
N LEU A 358 -26.88 18.44 6.60
CA LEU A 358 -26.80 18.88 7.98
C LEU A 358 -25.45 19.56 8.30
N GLU A 359 -24.32 19.04 7.82
CA GLU A 359 -23.01 19.70 7.99
C GLU A 359 -22.99 21.11 7.39
N LYS A 360 -23.66 21.29 6.23
CA LYS A 360 -23.79 22.61 5.61
C LYS A 360 -24.60 23.59 6.47
N SER A 361 -25.54 23.07 7.27
CA SER A 361 -26.42 23.86 8.14
C SER A 361 -25.80 24.14 9.51
N ASP A 362 -24.87 23.29 9.94
CA ASP A 362 -24.09 23.39 11.20
C ASP A 362 -22.92 24.39 11.09
N ARG A 363 -22.53 24.76 9.86
CA ARG A 363 -21.52 25.79 9.63
C ARG A 363 -22.08 27.17 9.98
N PRO A 364 -21.53 27.91 10.97
CA PRO A 364 -21.94 29.29 11.19
C PRO A 364 -21.72 30.09 9.91
N ALA A 365 -22.72 30.89 9.53
CA ALA A 365 -22.62 31.77 8.37
C ALA A 365 -21.37 32.65 8.53
N ALA A 366 -20.39 32.44 7.65
CA ALA A 366 -19.17 33.22 7.59
C ALA A 366 -19.43 34.58 6.93
#